data_AF-A0A1E7EZ72-F1
#
_entry.id   AF-A0A1E7EZ72-F1
#
_cell.length_a   1.000
_cell.length_b   1.000
_cell.length_c   1.000
_cell.angle_alpha   90.00
_cell.angle_beta   90.00
_cell.angle_gamma   90.00
#
_symmetry.space_group_name_H-M   'P 1'
#
loop_
_entity.id
_entity.type
_entity.pdbx_description
1 polymer ?
#
loop_
_entity_poly.entity_id
_entity_poly.type
_entity_poly.pdbx_seq_one_letter_code
_entity_poly.pdbx_strand_id
1 'polypeptide(L)'
;MNTMVNRNEFAKKYDVGVPLDESKLGNDHVVLFYNDPKTFPTTDTAASAASAADNVDIATENCDTMHIILTQPNEGGGNGRKQCIAIMGQYESFHIQKLMRLPPLQPGSGRAGIGINSTLPLRIVNRGMQMNGRRSIKPPNVEQTKQHWDNLIPYLQSIDTVLKELKPILEEVVSHNQHNTIIVLVCNFGQSELLMNFGCNASAKGLGELLKNIILFATDEETLELGQFLGITTYYSKEIFELMPKNAARAYADKTFKAIMAAKVYCVHLVSQLGYNILYQDVDVIWYKNPLPWFHNTSNPFYNFDMYYQDDGNHALYYAPYSANTGFYFIRNNPETQYFFNALLMNSDLIIATSSHQIALISLLNEHTSMYGLKVKIWERNLEEFPGGYTFHYKKDYMKKLMNNEVHPYIFHMSWTKNKNDKVLFYEQLGEWYLEDTCQGITKAEIDMTFVGKKNTGANIDHCCSTTPFVNCHYKDKPSKIPCTDSEPIDKNGRSFW
;
A
#
# COMPACT_ATOMS: atom_id res chain seq x y z
N MET A 1 33.65 13.01 15.03
CA MET A 1 33.01 14.35 14.99
C MET A 1 31.61 14.20 14.45
N ASN A 2 30.68 15.09 14.83
CA ASN A 2 29.37 15.16 14.20
C ASN A 2 28.98 16.59 13.81
N THR A 3 28.07 16.70 12.83
CA THR A 3 27.44 17.97 12.42
C THR A 3 25.94 17.76 12.35
N MET A 4 25.16 18.77 12.69
CA MET A 4 23.71 18.76 12.52
C MET A 4 23.32 19.60 11.30
N VAL A 5 22.44 19.08 10.47
CA VAL A 5 21.88 19.81 9.31
C VAL A 5 20.36 19.78 9.35
N ASN A 6 19.71 20.78 8.75
CA ASN A 6 18.25 20.81 8.67
C ASN A 6 17.73 19.57 7.93
N ARG A 7 16.72 18.91 8.52
CA ARG A 7 16.18 17.66 7.96
C ARG A 7 15.53 17.84 6.59
N ASN A 8 14.71 18.87 6.42
CA ASN A 8 13.95 19.05 5.19
C ASN A 8 14.90 19.39 4.02
N GLU A 9 15.94 20.18 4.27
CA GLU A 9 16.98 20.46 3.28
C GLU A 9 17.76 19.19 2.91
N PHE A 10 18.12 18.37 3.90
CA PHE A 10 18.81 17.10 3.67
C PHE A 10 17.95 16.14 2.82
N ALA A 11 16.68 15.96 3.18
CA ALA A 11 15.76 15.08 2.46
C ALA A 11 15.44 15.56 1.04
N LYS A 12 15.39 16.88 0.82
CA LYS A 12 15.25 17.45 -0.53
C LYS A 12 16.42 17.09 -1.44
N LYS A 13 17.63 16.95 -0.86
CA LYS A 13 18.85 16.60 -1.60
C LYS A 13 19.02 15.08 -1.75
N TYR A 14 18.63 14.32 -0.73
CA TYR A 14 18.78 12.87 -0.65
C TYR A 14 17.41 12.24 -0.43
N ASP A 15 16.55 12.27 -1.45
CA ASP A 15 15.20 11.70 -1.37
C ASP A 15 15.28 10.17 -1.32
N VAL A 16 14.95 9.62 -0.15
CA VAL A 16 14.91 8.17 0.11
C VAL A 16 13.54 7.55 -0.14
N GLY A 17 12.61 8.33 -0.72
CA GLY A 17 11.31 7.83 -1.14
C GLY A 17 10.22 7.82 -0.07
N VAL A 18 10.53 8.25 1.15
CA VAL A 18 9.65 8.20 2.32
C VAL A 18 9.03 9.58 2.58
N PRO A 19 7.71 9.70 2.81
CA PRO A 19 7.07 10.96 3.17
C PRO A 19 7.60 11.45 4.52
N LEU A 20 7.77 12.76 4.65
CA LEU A 20 8.25 13.34 5.90
C LEU A 20 7.10 13.67 6.84
N ASP A 21 7.13 13.12 8.06
CA ASP A 21 6.34 13.65 9.17
C ASP A 21 6.67 15.13 9.43
N GLU A 22 5.74 15.85 10.07
CA GLU A 22 5.94 17.25 10.44
C GLU A 22 7.27 17.46 11.18
N SER A 23 7.99 18.52 10.77
CA SER A 23 9.25 18.91 11.40
C SER A 23 8.98 19.60 12.72
N LYS A 24 9.53 19.05 13.80
CA LYS A 24 9.39 19.54 15.17
C LYS A 24 10.65 19.25 15.96
N LEU A 25 10.76 19.86 17.13
CA LEU A 25 11.88 19.61 18.04
C LEU A 25 12.05 18.09 18.27
N GLY A 26 13.25 17.58 17.97
CA GLY A 26 13.60 16.17 18.12
C GLY A 26 13.57 15.34 16.82
N ASN A 27 13.02 15.88 15.72
CA ASN A 27 13.14 15.27 14.39
C ASN A 27 13.52 16.29 13.29
N ASP A 28 13.83 17.53 13.65
CA ASP A 28 14.09 18.64 12.73
C ASP A 28 15.52 18.69 12.16
N HIS A 29 16.41 17.83 12.67
CA HIS A 29 17.81 17.75 12.27
C HIS A 29 18.24 16.34 11.83
N VAL A 30 19.25 16.28 10.96
CA VAL A 30 20.02 15.07 10.65
C VAL A 30 21.39 15.20 11.30
N VAL A 31 21.78 14.18 12.06
CA VAL A 31 23.13 14.10 12.64
C VAL A 31 24.03 13.35 11.67
N LEU A 32 25.06 14.02 11.18
CA LEU A 32 26.11 13.44 10.35
C LEU A 32 27.29 13.06 11.23
N PHE A 33 27.66 11.79 11.24
CA PHE A 33 28.87 11.30 11.90
C PHE A 33 29.99 11.14 10.87
N TYR A 34 31.14 11.73 11.18
CA TYR A 34 32.35 11.63 10.39
C TYR A 34 33.34 10.71 11.11
N ASN A 35 33.70 9.60 10.46
CA ASN A 35 34.62 8.59 11.00
C ASN A 35 36.07 8.76 10.50
N ASP A 36 36.33 9.74 9.62
CA ASP A 36 37.66 10.06 9.10
C ASP A 36 37.85 11.59 9.03
N PRO A 37 38.98 12.16 9.52
CA PRO A 37 39.26 13.58 9.38
C PRO A 37 39.23 14.13 7.95
N LYS A 38 39.50 13.30 6.94
CA LYS A 38 39.45 13.66 5.52
C LYS A 38 38.02 13.85 4.99
N THR A 39 36.99 13.45 5.74
CA THR A 39 35.57 13.68 5.38
C THR A 39 34.99 14.93 6.02
N PHE A 40 35.78 15.64 6.82
CA PHE A 40 35.32 16.85 7.47
C PHE A 40 35.05 17.95 6.44
N PRO A 41 33.98 18.74 6.61
CA PRO A 41 33.76 19.94 5.81
C PRO A 41 34.96 20.87 5.95
N THR A 42 35.39 21.49 4.84
CA THR A 42 36.56 22.40 4.81
C THR A 42 36.39 23.64 5.67
N THR A 43 35.16 23.97 6.09
CA THR A 43 34.81 25.18 6.82
C THR A 43 34.53 24.96 8.31
N ASP A 44 34.40 23.71 8.78
CA ASP A 44 34.08 23.40 10.18
C ASP A 44 35.35 23.05 10.97
N THR A 45 35.82 23.99 11.79
CA THR A 45 36.97 23.82 12.70
C THR A 45 36.55 23.38 14.12
N ALA A 46 35.27 23.14 14.37
CA ALA A 46 34.74 22.85 15.70
C ALA A 46 34.87 21.37 16.08
N ALA A 47 36.06 20.95 16.51
CA ALA A 47 36.26 19.66 17.16
C ALA A 47 35.74 19.70 18.60
N SER A 48 34.50 19.26 18.86
CA SER A 48 34.12 18.82 20.21
C SER A 48 34.56 17.36 20.38
N ALA A 49 35.54 17.13 21.24
CA ALA A 49 35.88 15.78 21.69
C ALA A 49 34.76 15.34 22.65
N ALA A 50 33.99 14.31 22.27
CA ALA A 50 33.08 13.67 23.20
C ALA A 50 33.90 12.99 24.31
N SER A 51 33.49 13.16 25.57
CA SER A 51 34.07 12.44 26.70
C SER A 51 33.80 10.94 26.53
N ALA A 52 34.85 10.12 26.55
CA ALA A 52 34.71 8.67 26.58
C ALA A 52 34.11 8.23 27.93
N ALA A 53 33.09 7.39 27.93
CA ALA A 53 32.63 6.72 29.14
C ALA A 53 33.59 5.58 29.51
N ASP A 54 33.86 5.40 30.80
CA ASP A 54 34.87 4.45 31.30
C ASP A 54 34.50 2.97 31.03
N ASN A 55 33.21 2.65 30.86
CA ASN A 55 32.75 1.34 30.43
C ASN A 55 31.39 1.40 29.70
N VAL A 56 31.05 0.31 29.00
CA VAL A 56 29.83 0.20 28.17
C VAL A 56 28.56 0.22 29.01
N ASP A 57 28.58 -0.32 30.23
CA ASP A 57 27.40 -0.37 31.10
C ASP A 57 26.98 1.05 31.52
N ILE A 58 27.94 1.90 31.92
CA ILE A 58 27.72 3.32 32.22
C ILE A 58 27.26 4.07 30.96
N ALA A 59 27.89 3.82 29.81
CA ALA A 59 27.52 4.46 28.54
C ALA A 59 26.08 4.17 28.10
N THR A 60 25.50 3.07 28.57
CA THR A 60 24.17 2.57 28.15
C THR A 60 23.16 2.47 29.31
N GLU A 61 23.51 2.92 30.51
CA GLU A 61 22.69 2.75 31.72
C GLU A 61 21.30 3.40 31.58
N ASN A 62 21.25 4.53 30.88
CA ASN A 62 20.02 5.30 30.64
C ASN A 62 19.37 4.98 29.28
N CYS A 63 19.87 3.98 28.54
CA CYS A 63 19.30 3.56 27.26
C CYS A 63 18.23 2.48 27.47
N ASP A 64 16.96 2.82 27.23
CA ASP A 64 15.87 1.84 27.19
C ASP A 64 15.79 1.10 25.83
N THR A 65 16.21 1.76 24.76
CA THR A 65 16.31 1.22 23.40
C THR A 65 17.63 1.67 22.78
N MET A 66 18.30 0.77 22.07
CA MET A 66 19.56 1.05 21.37
C MET A 66 19.54 0.49 19.95
N HIS A 67 20.05 1.29 19.01
CA HIS A 67 20.23 0.93 17.62
C HIS A 67 21.72 0.74 17.31
N ILE A 68 22.10 -0.38 16.70
CA ILE A 68 23.49 -0.66 16.32
C ILE A 68 23.63 -0.59 14.80
N ILE A 69 24.43 0.36 14.31
CA ILE A 69 24.84 0.49 12.91
C ILE A 69 26.27 -0.04 12.80
N LEU A 70 26.45 -1.16 12.11
CA LEU A 70 27.77 -1.70 11.82
C LEU A 70 28.36 -0.95 10.63
N THR A 71 29.54 -0.36 10.82
CA THR A 71 30.30 0.30 9.76
C THR A 71 31.68 -0.32 9.62
N GLN A 72 32.22 -0.30 8.42
CA GLN A 72 33.60 -0.72 8.19
C GLN A 72 34.55 0.13 9.06
N PRO A 73 35.56 -0.48 9.71
CA PRO A 73 36.55 0.29 10.47
C PRO A 73 37.35 1.21 9.53
N ASN A 74 37.80 2.34 10.05
CA ASN A 74 38.75 3.18 9.33
C ASN A 74 40.12 2.50 9.33
N GLU A 75 40.53 1.94 8.20
CA GLU A 75 41.90 1.48 7.97
C GLU A 75 42.78 2.72 7.80
N GLY A 76 43.42 3.18 8.87
CA GLY A 76 44.13 4.47 9.01
C GLY A 76 45.37 4.70 8.11
N GLY A 77 45.30 4.36 6.83
CA GLY A 77 46.33 4.61 5.81
C GLY A 77 45.84 5.47 4.65
N GLY A 78 46.69 5.62 3.62
CA GLY A 78 46.38 6.37 2.39
C GLY A 78 45.14 5.87 1.63
N ASN A 79 44.69 4.64 1.91
CA ASN A 79 43.55 3.97 1.29
C ASN A 79 42.26 3.97 2.16
N GLY A 80 42.26 4.66 3.31
CA GLY A 80 41.07 4.80 4.17
C GLY A 80 39.91 5.47 3.41
N ARG A 81 38.69 4.91 3.55
CA ARG A 81 37.52 5.41 2.83
C ARG A 81 36.99 6.69 3.47
N LYS A 82 36.65 7.66 2.62
CA LYS A 82 35.96 8.89 3.02
C LYS A 82 34.48 8.61 3.30
N GLN A 83 34.15 8.10 4.48
CA GLN A 83 32.78 7.78 4.88
C GLN A 83 32.19 8.84 5.84
N CYS A 84 30.88 9.05 5.72
CA CYS A 84 30.06 9.70 6.73
C CYS A 84 28.75 8.92 6.89
N ILE A 85 28.13 9.01 8.05
CA ILE A 85 26.89 8.30 8.38
C ILE A 85 25.84 9.35 8.74
N ALA A 86 24.69 9.32 8.09
CA ALA A 86 23.57 10.19 8.41
C ALA A 86 22.55 9.45 9.29
N ILE A 87 22.21 10.04 10.44
CA ILE A 87 21.09 9.62 11.28
C ILE A 87 20.02 10.71 11.18
N MET A 88 18.92 10.37 10.52
CA MET A 88 17.83 11.29 10.24
C MET A 88 16.60 10.95 11.09
N GLY A 89 16.05 11.95 11.77
CA GLY A 89 14.82 11.79 12.56
C GLY A 89 13.59 11.57 11.67
N GLN A 90 13.06 10.35 11.67
CA GLN A 90 11.82 9.95 10.98
C GLN A 90 11.15 8.78 11.75
N TYR A 91 9.94 8.37 11.36
CA TYR A 91 9.39 7.09 11.82
C TYR A 91 10.34 5.91 11.48
N GLU A 92 10.47 4.98 12.42
CA GLU A 92 11.60 4.06 12.57
C GLU A 92 11.85 3.17 11.34
N SER A 93 13.02 3.26 10.70
CA SER A 93 13.40 2.36 9.58
C SER A 93 13.97 1.02 10.06
N PHE A 94 13.77 -0.01 9.25
CA PHE A 94 13.96 -1.39 9.68
C PHE A 94 15.37 -1.93 9.60
N HIS A 95 16.33 -1.34 8.90
CA HIS A 95 17.62 -2.02 8.65
C HIS A 95 18.65 -2.00 9.78
N ILE A 96 18.24 -1.62 10.99
CA ILE A 96 19.15 -1.43 12.11
C ILE A 96 18.81 -2.44 13.20
N GLN A 97 19.84 -3.08 13.77
CA GLN A 97 19.65 -3.97 14.91
C GLN A 97 19.07 -3.18 16.08
N LYS A 98 18.00 -3.71 16.69
CA LYS A 98 17.29 -3.09 17.81
C LYS A 98 17.50 -3.90 19.08
N LEU A 99 17.91 -3.22 20.13
CA LEU A 99 18.03 -3.79 21.47
C LEU A 99 17.07 -3.08 22.41
N MET A 100 16.43 -3.84 23.30
CA MET A 100 15.50 -3.32 24.30
C MET A 100 15.69 -4.03 25.65
N ARG A 101 15.38 -3.33 26.74
CA ARG A 101 15.38 -3.89 28.11
C ARG A 101 14.05 -4.58 28.42
N LEU A 102 13.88 -5.78 27.88
CA LEU A 102 12.67 -6.60 28.02
C LEU A 102 12.98 -7.96 28.65
N PRO A 103 12.02 -8.57 29.38
CA PRO A 103 12.20 -9.93 29.89
C PRO A 103 12.40 -10.93 28.75
N PRO A 104 13.08 -12.07 29.01
CA PRO A 104 13.30 -13.07 27.98
C PRO A 104 11.97 -13.58 27.43
N LEU A 105 11.92 -13.69 26.11
CA LEU A 105 10.73 -14.16 25.41
C LEU A 105 10.52 -15.64 25.73
N GLN A 106 9.40 -16.00 26.36
CA GLN A 106 9.06 -17.41 26.51
C GLN A 106 8.70 -18.01 25.14
N PRO A 107 9.28 -19.16 24.76
CA PRO A 107 8.91 -19.88 23.53
C PRO A 107 7.39 -20.09 23.46
N GLY A 108 6.77 -19.78 22.32
CA GLY A 108 5.32 -19.95 22.11
C GLY A 108 4.42 -18.88 22.74
N SER A 109 4.93 -18.01 23.62
CA SER A 109 4.13 -16.91 24.18
C SER A 109 3.99 -15.76 23.17
N GLY A 110 2.77 -15.55 22.66
CA GLY A 110 2.43 -14.44 21.77
C GLY A 110 2.37 -13.07 22.44
N ARG A 111 2.59 -13.01 23.76
CA ARG A 111 2.62 -11.80 24.59
C ARG A 111 3.85 -11.87 25.49
N ALA A 112 4.87 -11.03 25.25
CA ALA A 112 5.69 -10.59 26.36
C ALA A 112 4.82 -9.57 27.11
N GLY A 113 4.08 -10.04 28.12
CA GLY A 113 3.09 -9.24 28.84
C GLY A 113 3.71 -8.22 29.82
N ILE A 114 4.97 -7.86 29.63
CA ILE A 114 5.71 -6.95 30.50
C ILE A 114 6.46 -6.00 29.57
N GLY A 115 6.15 -4.71 29.68
CA GLY A 115 6.82 -3.65 28.95
C GLY A 115 8.28 -3.49 29.38
N ILE A 116 8.91 -2.40 28.93
CA ILE A 116 10.30 -2.09 29.28
C ILE A 116 10.50 -2.11 30.79
N ASN A 117 11.61 -2.72 31.20
CA ASN A 117 12.11 -2.67 32.56
C ASN A 117 13.59 -2.30 32.51
N SER A 118 13.89 -1.06 32.90
CA SER A 118 15.24 -0.49 32.83
C SER A 118 16.26 -1.24 33.73
N THR A 119 15.81 -2.06 34.69
CA THR A 119 16.72 -2.90 35.50
C THR A 119 17.19 -4.15 34.77
N LEU A 120 16.61 -4.50 33.61
CA LEU A 120 17.01 -5.64 32.80
C LEU A 120 18.10 -5.24 31.80
N PRO A 121 19.00 -6.17 31.40
CA PRO A 121 20.01 -5.89 30.38
C PRO A 121 19.38 -5.64 29.00
N LEU A 122 20.06 -4.88 28.15
CA LEU A 122 19.73 -4.72 26.73
C LEU A 122 19.85 -6.08 26.01
N ARG A 123 18.84 -6.44 25.22
CA ARG A 123 18.81 -7.69 24.46
C ARG A 123 18.32 -7.45 23.05
N ILE A 124 18.82 -8.24 22.10
CA ILE A 124 18.35 -8.22 20.71
C ILE A 124 16.87 -8.57 20.68
N VAL A 125 16.08 -7.74 20.00
CA VAL A 125 14.66 -7.95 19.75
C VAL A 125 14.37 -7.87 18.26
N ASN A 126 13.20 -8.36 17.83
CA ASN A 126 12.79 -8.13 16.45
C ASN A 126 12.51 -6.63 16.22
N ARG A 127 12.74 -6.16 15.00
CA ARG A 127 12.57 -4.75 14.59
C ARG A 127 11.20 -4.17 14.96
N GLY A 128 10.17 -4.99 14.87
CA GLY A 128 8.78 -4.66 15.21
C GLY A 128 8.40 -4.79 16.70
N MET A 129 9.36 -4.92 17.62
CA MET A 129 9.08 -4.97 19.05
C MET A 129 8.63 -3.60 19.58
N GLN A 130 7.49 -3.56 20.25
CA GLN A 130 6.94 -2.35 20.87
C GLN A 130 7.39 -2.20 22.33
N MET A 131 7.31 -0.97 22.86
CA MET A 131 7.66 -0.62 24.26
C MET A 131 6.88 -1.44 25.30
N ASN A 132 5.67 -1.87 24.96
CA ASN A 132 4.80 -2.71 25.80
C ASN A 132 5.11 -4.22 25.69
N GLY A 133 6.18 -4.62 24.99
CA GLY A 133 6.58 -6.02 24.79
C GLY A 133 5.80 -6.75 23.69
N ARG A 134 4.85 -6.08 23.01
CA ARG A 134 4.12 -6.68 21.88
C ARG A 134 5.01 -6.76 20.65
N ARG A 135 5.00 -7.92 19.98
CA ARG A 135 5.59 -8.08 18.65
C ARG A 135 4.60 -7.65 17.58
N SER A 136 5.00 -6.76 16.68
CA SER A 136 4.17 -6.39 15.53
C SER A 136 4.16 -7.41 14.40
N ILE A 137 5.24 -8.20 14.26
CA ILE A 137 5.40 -9.24 13.24
C ILE A 137 5.85 -10.53 13.92
N LYS A 138 5.23 -11.64 13.52
CA LYS A 138 5.61 -13.00 13.97
C LYS A 138 6.23 -13.75 12.79
N PRO A 139 7.32 -14.51 13.01
CA PRO A 139 7.80 -15.45 12.01
C PRO A 139 6.68 -16.44 11.63
N PRO A 140 6.60 -16.86 10.37
CA PRO A 140 5.72 -17.94 9.96
C PRO A 140 5.99 -19.21 10.77
N ASN A 141 4.94 -19.95 11.12
CA ASN A 141 5.06 -21.28 11.71
C ASN A 141 5.02 -22.37 10.62
N VAL A 142 5.28 -23.62 11.02
CA VAL A 142 5.35 -24.76 10.09
C VAL A 142 4.03 -24.96 9.33
N GLU A 143 2.89 -24.77 9.98
CA GLU A 143 1.58 -24.89 9.33
C GLU A 143 1.38 -23.83 8.24
N GLN A 144 1.79 -22.59 8.50
CA GLN A 144 1.69 -21.48 7.54
C GLN A 144 2.65 -21.66 6.37
N THR A 145 3.86 -22.16 6.62
CA THR A 145 4.81 -22.50 5.56
C THR A 145 4.29 -23.63 4.67
N LYS A 146 3.70 -24.69 5.25
CA LYS A 146 3.06 -25.75 4.46
C LYS A 146 1.89 -25.24 3.64
N GLN A 147 1.02 -24.43 4.25
CA GLN A 147 -0.09 -23.79 3.53
C GLN A 147 0.41 -22.92 2.36
N HIS A 148 1.52 -22.20 2.53
CA HIS A 148 2.14 -21.46 1.45
C HIS A 148 2.57 -22.39 0.30
N TRP A 149 3.24 -23.50 0.61
CA TRP A 149 3.69 -24.45 -0.41
C TRP A 149 2.52 -25.09 -1.16
N ASP A 150 1.46 -25.48 -0.45
CA ASP A 150 0.25 -26.06 -1.03
C ASP A 150 -0.40 -25.10 -2.05
N ASN A 151 -0.31 -23.78 -1.82
CA ASN A 151 -0.80 -22.77 -2.76
C ASN A 151 0.20 -22.43 -3.87
N LEU A 152 1.50 -22.40 -3.56
CA LEU A 152 2.54 -21.97 -4.50
C LEU A 152 2.85 -23.04 -5.55
N ILE A 153 2.83 -24.32 -5.18
CA ILE A 153 3.19 -25.41 -6.10
C ILE A 153 2.24 -25.44 -7.33
N PRO A 154 0.90 -25.44 -7.17
CA PRO A 154 0.00 -25.39 -8.32
C PRO A 154 0.24 -24.16 -9.20
N TYR A 155 0.43 -22.99 -8.59
CA TYR A 155 0.73 -21.75 -9.30
C TYR A 155 1.99 -21.87 -10.18
N LEU A 156 3.09 -22.39 -9.61
CA LEU A 156 4.34 -22.57 -10.35
C LEU A 156 4.24 -23.66 -11.42
N GLN A 157 3.43 -24.70 -11.20
CA GLN A 157 3.19 -25.75 -12.19
C GLN A 157 2.36 -25.25 -13.39
N SER A 158 1.47 -24.27 -13.18
CA SER A 158 0.63 -23.71 -14.23
C SER A 158 1.22 -22.46 -14.91
N ILE A 159 2.33 -21.91 -14.39
CA ILE A 159 2.80 -20.55 -14.75
C ILE A 159 3.07 -20.39 -16.25
N ASP A 160 3.77 -21.33 -16.89
CA ASP A 160 4.11 -21.22 -18.31
C ASP A 160 2.86 -21.25 -19.21
N THR A 161 1.89 -22.10 -18.87
CA THR A 161 0.60 -22.18 -19.57
C THR A 161 -0.18 -20.89 -19.42
N VAL A 162 -0.32 -20.40 -18.18
CA VAL A 162 -1.04 -19.16 -17.87
C VAL A 162 -0.39 -17.95 -18.53
N LEU A 163 0.94 -17.83 -18.50
CA LEU A 163 1.65 -16.74 -19.17
C LEU A 163 1.44 -16.77 -20.69
N LYS A 164 1.42 -17.97 -21.30
CA LYS A 164 1.17 -18.13 -22.73
C LYS A 164 -0.24 -17.71 -23.13
N GLU A 165 -1.24 -18.01 -22.30
CA GLU A 165 -2.63 -17.59 -22.51
C GLU A 165 -2.84 -16.10 -22.26
N LEU A 166 -2.25 -15.57 -21.18
CA LEU A 166 -2.42 -14.20 -20.73
C LEU A 166 -1.72 -13.21 -21.67
N LYS A 167 -0.57 -13.59 -22.26
CA LYS A 167 0.22 -12.71 -23.14
C LYS A 167 -0.61 -12.02 -24.25
N PRO A 168 -1.33 -12.73 -25.14
CA PRO A 168 -2.10 -12.06 -26.19
C PRO A 168 -3.22 -11.17 -25.63
N ILE A 169 -3.78 -11.50 -24.46
CA ILE A 169 -4.81 -10.67 -23.79
C ILE A 169 -4.19 -9.35 -23.32
N LEU A 170 -3.00 -9.39 -22.72
CA LEU A 170 -2.31 -8.18 -22.27
C LEU A 170 -1.78 -7.34 -23.44
N GLU A 171 -1.39 -7.97 -24.55
CA GLU A 171 -1.04 -7.28 -25.81
C GLU A 171 -2.23 -6.48 -26.36
N GLU A 172 -3.45 -6.99 -26.24
CA GLU A 172 -4.67 -6.25 -26.58
C GLU A 172 -4.90 -5.07 -25.62
N VAL A 173 -4.89 -5.32 -24.30
CA VAL A 173 -5.11 -4.27 -23.28
C VAL A 173 -4.12 -3.11 -23.44
N VAL A 174 -2.84 -3.43 -23.64
CA VAL A 174 -1.79 -2.42 -23.74
C VAL A 174 -1.87 -1.62 -25.05
N SER A 175 -2.51 -2.16 -26.09
CA SER A 175 -2.71 -1.46 -27.36
C SER A 175 -3.55 -0.18 -27.22
N HIS A 176 -4.30 -0.05 -26.13
CA HIS A 176 -5.09 1.13 -25.79
C HIS A 176 -4.29 2.28 -25.16
N ASN A 177 -3.00 2.10 -24.87
CA ASN A 177 -2.12 3.18 -24.40
C ASN A 177 -0.71 3.12 -25.01
N GLN A 178 0.00 4.24 -24.92
CA GLN A 178 1.31 4.43 -25.56
C GLN A 178 2.51 4.11 -24.64
N HIS A 179 2.26 3.61 -23.43
CA HIS A 179 3.27 3.55 -22.37
C HIS A 179 3.51 2.15 -21.82
N ASN A 180 3.14 1.11 -22.57
CA ASN A 180 3.31 -0.28 -22.18
C ASN A 180 2.76 -0.57 -20.76
N THR A 181 1.65 0.09 -20.41
CA THR A 181 1.10 0.08 -19.04
C THR A 181 -0.21 -0.64 -18.99
N ILE A 182 -0.39 -1.47 -17.98
CA ILE A 182 -1.61 -2.23 -17.74
C ILE A 182 -2.17 -1.85 -16.39
N ILE A 183 -3.45 -1.51 -16.35
CA ILE A 183 -4.16 -1.28 -15.10
C ILE A 183 -4.66 -2.64 -14.61
N VAL A 184 -4.24 -3.06 -13.42
CA VAL A 184 -4.54 -4.39 -12.87
C VAL A 184 -5.55 -4.26 -11.75
N LEU A 185 -6.68 -4.95 -11.89
CA LEU A 185 -7.68 -5.14 -10.84
C LEU A 185 -7.76 -6.63 -10.48
N VAL A 186 -8.09 -6.93 -9.22
CA VAL A 186 -8.40 -8.29 -8.75
C VAL A 186 -9.70 -8.23 -7.97
N CYS A 187 -10.67 -9.08 -8.33
CA CYS A 187 -11.98 -9.06 -7.71
C CYS A 187 -12.57 -10.47 -7.56
N ASN A 188 -13.35 -10.65 -6.50
CA ASN A 188 -14.21 -11.81 -6.29
C ASN A 188 -15.67 -11.35 -6.22
N PHE A 189 -16.61 -12.30 -6.32
CA PHE A 189 -18.02 -11.97 -6.43
C PHE A 189 -18.53 -11.15 -5.24
N GLY A 190 -17.98 -11.41 -4.05
CA GLY A 190 -18.32 -10.64 -2.86
C GLY A 190 -18.01 -9.15 -2.92
N GLN A 191 -17.01 -8.73 -3.69
CA GLN A 191 -16.64 -7.32 -3.91
C GLN A 191 -17.17 -6.79 -5.25
N SER A 192 -17.97 -7.58 -5.98
CA SER A 192 -18.43 -7.25 -7.33
C SER A 192 -19.25 -5.96 -7.39
N GLU A 193 -20.00 -5.62 -6.34
CA GLU A 193 -20.73 -4.35 -6.24
C GLU A 193 -19.80 -3.13 -6.35
N LEU A 194 -18.60 -3.20 -5.74
CA LEU A 194 -17.62 -2.12 -5.84
C LEU A 194 -17.02 -2.05 -7.25
N LEU A 195 -16.76 -3.20 -7.87
CA LEU A 195 -16.32 -3.29 -9.28
C LEU A 195 -17.36 -2.71 -10.24
N MET A 196 -18.62 -3.10 -10.07
CA MET A 196 -19.76 -2.63 -10.85
C MET A 196 -19.94 -1.12 -10.67
N ASN A 197 -19.89 -0.63 -9.42
CA ASN A 197 -19.93 0.80 -9.15
C ASN A 197 -18.74 1.54 -9.78
N PHE A 198 -17.52 0.98 -9.73
CA PHE A 198 -16.36 1.57 -10.38
C PHE A 198 -16.58 1.74 -11.90
N GLY A 199 -17.10 0.70 -12.56
CA GLY A 199 -17.45 0.77 -13.99
C GLY A 199 -18.54 1.80 -14.30
N CYS A 200 -19.59 1.85 -13.48
CA CYS A 200 -20.67 2.86 -13.61
C CYS A 200 -20.17 4.29 -13.36
N ASN A 201 -19.40 4.50 -12.29
CA ASN A 201 -18.81 5.79 -11.91
C ASN A 201 -17.88 6.31 -13.01
N ALA A 202 -17.00 5.45 -13.54
CA ALA A 202 -16.12 5.80 -14.65
C ALA A 202 -16.92 6.18 -15.90
N SER A 203 -17.94 5.40 -16.27
CA SER A 203 -18.80 5.68 -17.42
C SER A 203 -19.55 7.00 -17.27
N ALA A 204 -20.19 7.24 -16.11
CA ALA A 204 -20.93 8.47 -15.82
C ALA A 204 -20.04 9.73 -15.86
N LYS A 205 -18.75 9.59 -15.57
CA LYS A 205 -17.75 10.68 -15.64
C LYS A 205 -17.08 10.82 -17.01
N GLY A 206 -17.52 10.07 -18.03
CA GLY A 206 -16.92 10.09 -19.36
C GLY A 206 -15.54 9.41 -19.45
N LEU A 207 -15.23 8.55 -18.48
CA LEU A 207 -13.98 7.78 -18.39
C LEU A 207 -14.16 6.30 -18.81
N GLY A 208 -15.35 5.90 -19.26
CA GLY A 208 -15.66 4.50 -19.62
C GLY A 208 -14.72 3.90 -20.67
N GLU A 209 -14.27 4.69 -21.65
CA GLU A 209 -13.30 4.21 -22.65
C GLU A 209 -11.94 3.81 -22.05
N LEU A 210 -11.58 4.37 -20.88
CA LEU A 210 -10.33 4.02 -20.20
C LEU A 210 -10.37 2.63 -19.59
N LEU A 211 -11.56 2.04 -19.39
CA LEU A 211 -11.71 0.66 -18.89
C LEU A 211 -11.03 -0.37 -19.79
N LYS A 212 -10.80 -0.05 -21.07
CA LYS A 212 -10.05 -0.89 -22.02
C LYS A 212 -8.57 -1.04 -21.66
N ASN A 213 -8.02 -0.15 -20.82
CA ASN A 213 -6.65 -0.26 -20.29
C ASN A 213 -6.54 -1.20 -19.08
N ILE A 214 -7.66 -1.81 -18.67
CA ILE A 214 -7.74 -2.65 -17.50
C ILE A 214 -7.68 -4.13 -17.90
N ILE A 215 -6.88 -4.89 -17.16
CA ILE A 215 -7.09 -6.33 -16.97
C ILE A 215 -7.72 -6.55 -15.60
N LEU A 216 -8.91 -7.14 -15.58
CA LEU A 216 -9.51 -7.66 -14.36
C LEU A 216 -9.15 -9.13 -14.22
N PHE A 217 -8.43 -9.49 -13.16
CA PHE A 217 -8.31 -10.87 -12.74
C PHE A 217 -9.51 -11.22 -11.85
N ALA A 218 -10.44 -11.97 -12.42
CA ALA A 218 -11.54 -12.55 -11.68
C ALA A 218 -11.04 -13.77 -10.90
N THR A 219 -11.50 -13.94 -9.66
CA THR A 219 -11.20 -15.14 -8.87
C THR A 219 -12.33 -16.17 -8.86
N ASP A 220 -13.41 -15.89 -9.59
CA ASP A 220 -14.57 -16.76 -9.77
C ASP A 220 -15.29 -16.44 -11.10
N GLU A 221 -16.09 -17.38 -11.58
CA GLU A 221 -16.79 -17.27 -12.88
C GLU A 221 -17.84 -16.15 -12.87
N GLU A 222 -18.51 -15.93 -11.74
CA GLU A 222 -19.50 -14.87 -11.60
C GLU A 222 -18.87 -13.48 -11.81
N THR A 223 -17.67 -13.25 -11.27
CA THR A 223 -16.92 -12.01 -11.49
C THR A 223 -16.36 -11.91 -12.89
N LEU A 224 -15.98 -13.03 -13.52
CA LEU A 224 -15.57 -13.07 -14.92
C LEU A 224 -16.67 -12.50 -15.83
N GLU A 225 -17.91 -12.98 -15.65
CA GLU A 225 -19.06 -12.53 -16.43
C GLU A 225 -19.41 -11.07 -16.15
N LEU A 226 -19.36 -10.62 -14.89
CA LEU A 226 -19.62 -9.22 -14.54
C LEU A 226 -18.56 -8.27 -15.08
N GLY A 227 -17.27 -8.65 -15.06
CA GLY A 227 -16.20 -7.86 -15.65
C GLY A 227 -16.38 -7.67 -17.16
N GLN A 228 -16.69 -8.76 -17.87
CA GLN A 228 -17.01 -8.73 -19.30
C GLN A 228 -18.27 -7.89 -19.59
N PHE A 229 -19.29 -7.97 -18.73
CA PHE A 229 -20.49 -7.16 -18.81
C PHE A 229 -20.20 -5.65 -18.71
N LEU A 230 -19.21 -5.26 -17.91
CA LEU A 230 -18.74 -3.87 -17.80
C LEU A 230 -17.88 -3.39 -18.99
N GLY A 231 -17.59 -4.27 -19.95
CA GLY A 231 -16.66 -3.98 -21.05
C GLY A 231 -15.19 -3.95 -20.61
N ILE A 232 -14.86 -4.57 -19.48
CA ILE A 232 -13.48 -4.71 -18.99
C ILE A 232 -12.90 -6.03 -19.49
N THR A 233 -11.69 -5.99 -20.06
CA THR A 233 -10.96 -7.21 -20.40
C THR A 233 -10.70 -8.00 -19.12
N THR A 234 -11.23 -9.22 -19.06
CA THR A 234 -11.26 -10.01 -17.83
C THR A 234 -10.67 -11.40 -18.07
N TYR A 235 -9.83 -11.85 -17.14
CA TYR A 235 -9.17 -13.15 -17.17
C TYR A 235 -9.45 -13.94 -15.90
N TYR A 236 -9.69 -15.23 -16.05
CA TYR A 236 -9.84 -16.20 -14.98
C TYR A 236 -9.05 -17.45 -15.35
N SER A 237 -8.13 -17.86 -14.48
CA SER A 237 -7.47 -19.17 -14.56
C SER A 237 -8.05 -20.06 -13.48
N LYS A 238 -8.66 -21.17 -13.89
CA LYS A 238 -9.18 -22.17 -12.98
C LYS A 238 -8.03 -22.80 -12.17
N GLU A 239 -6.90 -23.04 -12.82
CA GLU A 239 -5.70 -23.65 -12.24
C GLU A 239 -5.16 -22.86 -11.04
N ILE A 240 -5.25 -21.53 -11.10
CA ILE A 240 -4.76 -20.64 -10.03
C ILE A 240 -5.86 -20.33 -9.00
N PHE A 241 -7.10 -20.12 -9.44
CA PHE A 241 -8.14 -19.50 -8.62
C PHE A 241 -9.27 -20.44 -8.16
N GLU A 242 -9.34 -21.70 -8.58
CA GLU A 242 -10.46 -22.61 -8.23
C GLU A 242 -10.70 -22.73 -6.71
N LEU A 243 -9.64 -22.65 -5.90
CA LEU A 243 -9.74 -22.72 -4.43
C LEU A 243 -9.94 -21.37 -3.75
N MET A 244 -10.05 -20.27 -4.51
CA MET A 244 -10.24 -18.94 -3.95
C MET A 244 -11.69 -18.74 -3.46
N PRO A 245 -11.92 -18.07 -2.32
CA PRO A 245 -13.26 -17.85 -1.80
C PRO A 245 -14.06 -16.83 -2.64
N LYS A 246 -15.30 -17.19 -2.97
CA LYS A 246 -16.25 -16.33 -3.72
C LYS A 246 -16.82 -15.16 -2.90
N ASN A 247 -17.07 -15.38 -1.60
CA ASN A 247 -17.72 -14.40 -0.73
C ASN A 247 -16.80 -13.21 -0.37
N ALA A 248 -17.37 -12.10 0.08
CA ALA A 248 -16.59 -10.98 0.59
C ALA A 248 -15.92 -11.34 1.92
N ALA A 249 -14.75 -10.76 2.18
CA ALA A 249 -14.18 -10.74 3.52
C ALA A 249 -15.14 -9.99 4.47
N ARG A 250 -15.45 -10.62 5.61
CA ARG A 250 -16.30 -10.04 6.65
C ARG A 250 -15.54 -8.98 7.46
N ALA A 251 -14.23 -9.15 7.58
CA ALA A 251 -13.35 -8.22 8.27
C ALA A 251 -11.92 -8.32 7.73
N TYR A 252 -11.13 -7.27 7.97
CA TYR A 252 -9.69 -7.28 7.74
C TYR A 252 -9.03 -8.50 8.43
N ALA A 253 -8.06 -9.11 7.74
CA ALA A 253 -7.27 -10.26 8.20
C ALA A 253 -8.02 -11.62 8.35
N ASP A 254 -9.27 -11.74 7.89
CA ASP A 254 -9.97 -13.04 7.88
C ASP A 254 -9.42 -14.03 6.82
N LYS A 255 -9.94 -15.28 6.80
CA LYS A 255 -9.46 -16.32 5.87
C LYS A 255 -9.67 -15.94 4.40
N THR A 256 -10.81 -15.31 4.09
CA THR A 256 -11.14 -14.84 2.75
C THR A 256 -10.20 -13.73 2.32
N PHE A 257 -9.98 -12.76 3.20
CA PHE A 257 -9.04 -11.67 2.99
C PHE A 257 -7.64 -12.20 2.64
N LYS A 258 -7.13 -13.16 3.41
CA LYS A 258 -5.80 -13.77 3.16
C LYS A 258 -5.68 -14.42 1.78
N ALA A 259 -6.71 -15.16 1.36
CA ALA A 259 -6.72 -15.80 0.05
C ALA A 259 -6.70 -14.76 -1.09
N ILE A 260 -7.53 -13.71 -0.98
CA ILE A 260 -7.51 -12.60 -1.94
C ILE A 260 -6.18 -11.85 -1.93
N MET A 261 -5.52 -11.68 -0.78
CA MET A 261 -4.17 -11.08 -0.75
C MET A 261 -3.13 -11.91 -1.52
N ALA A 262 -3.23 -13.24 -1.49
CA ALA A 262 -2.37 -14.11 -2.30
C ALA A 262 -2.69 -13.95 -3.81
N ALA A 263 -3.99 -13.88 -4.16
CA ALA A 263 -4.41 -13.63 -5.54
C ALA A 263 -3.82 -12.31 -6.09
N LYS A 264 -3.83 -11.22 -5.30
CA LYS A 264 -3.19 -9.95 -5.68
C LYS A 264 -1.72 -10.11 -6.05
N VAL A 265 -0.96 -10.85 -5.24
CA VAL A 265 0.46 -11.13 -5.51
C VAL A 265 0.64 -11.92 -6.80
N TYR A 266 -0.18 -12.96 -7.02
CA TYR A 266 -0.11 -13.77 -8.24
C TYR A 266 -0.42 -12.97 -9.50
N CYS A 267 -1.49 -12.16 -9.49
CA CYS A 267 -1.91 -11.37 -10.64
C CYS A 267 -0.84 -10.36 -11.05
N VAL A 268 -0.29 -9.63 -10.08
CA VAL A 268 0.76 -8.63 -10.32
C VAL A 268 2.06 -9.30 -10.78
N HIS A 269 2.40 -10.47 -10.20
CA HIS A 269 3.55 -11.25 -10.64
C HIS A 269 3.40 -11.71 -12.10
N LEU A 270 2.24 -12.24 -12.51
CA LEU A 270 2.00 -12.67 -13.89
C LEU A 270 2.21 -11.53 -14.90
N VAL A 271 1.64 -10.35 -14.63
CA VAL A 271 1.81 -9.17 -15.48
C VAL A 271 3.28 -8.71 -15.49
N SER A 272 3.96 -8.77 -14.35
CA SER A 272 5.38 -8.43 -14.22
C SER A 272 6.28 -9.37 -15.03
N GLN A 273 6.00 -10.68 -15.05
CA GLN A 273 6.78 -11.65 -15.85
C GLN A 273 6.65 -11.40 -17.36
N LEU A 274 5.55 -10.81 -17.80
CA LEU A 274 5.33 -10.47 -19.21
C LEU A 274 5.94 -9.11 -19.61
N GLY A 275 6.55 -8.38 -18.68
CA GLY A 275 7.35 -7.20 -18.99
C GLY A 275 6.55 -5.90 -19.16
N TYR A 276 5.40 -5.77 -18.50
CA TYR A 276 4.55 -4.57 -18.56
C TYR A 276 4.75 -3.65 -17.35
N ASN A 277 4.61 -2.35 -17.55
CA ASN A 277 4.39 -1.41 -16.45
C ASN A 277 3.02 -1.71 -15.83
N ILE A 278 2.89 -1.56 -14.52
CA ILE A 278 1.68 -1.93 -13.78
C ILE A 278 1.15 -0.72 -13.04
N LEU A 279 -0.11 -0.34 -13.27
CA LEU A 279 -0.88 0.44 -12.31
C LEU A 279 -1.84 -0.52 -11.61
N TYR A 280 -1.52 -0.93 -10.39
CA TYR A 280 -2.45 -1.75 -9.62
C TYR A 280 -3.44 -0.85 -8.89
N GLN A 281 -4.72 -1.25 -8.88
CA GLN A 281 -5.72 -0.65 -8.00
C GLN A 281 -6.71 -1.68 -7.45
N ASP A 282 -7.20 -1.44 -6.25
CA ASP A 282 -8.34 -2.14 -5.70
C ASP A 282 -9.65 -1.63 -6.35
N VAL A 283 -10.72 -2.43 -6.23
CA VAL A 283 -12.05 -2.10 -6.76
C VAL A 283 -12.78 -1.00 -5.98
N ASP A 284 -12.24 -0.60 -4.82
CA ASP A 284 -12.66 0.56 -4.03
C ASP A 284 -11.82 1.81 -4.33
N VAL A 285 -11.38 1.94 -5.58
CA VAL A 285 -10.85 3.17 -6.14
C VAL A 285 -11.84 3.70 -7.16
N ILE A 286 -12.18 4.98 -7.07
CA ILE A 286 -12.94 5.69 -8.12
C ILE A 286 -12.04 6.68 -8.84
N TRP A 287 -12.36 6.97 -10.10
CA TRP A 287 -11.61 7.91 -10.92
C TRP A 287 -12.37 9.24 -11.06
N TYR A 288 -11.63 10.33 -10.95
CA TYR A 288 -12.08 11.66 -11.40
C TYR A 288 -11.43 12.06 -12.71
N LYS A 289 -10.23 11.53 -12.99
CA LYS A 289 -9.45 11.76 -14.21
C LYS A 289 -8.65 10.50 -14.54
N ASN A 290 -8.17 10.39 -15.78
CA ASN A 290 -7.20 9.36 -16.16
C ASN A 290 -5.92 9.51 -15.31
N PRO A 291 -5.52 8.53 -14.47
CA PRO A 291 -4.32 8.63 -13.64
C PRO A 291 -3.00 8.40 -14.41
N LEU A 292 -3.03 7.71 -15.56
CA LEU A 292 -1.81 7.33 -16.30
C LEU A 292 -0.92 8.51 -16.70
N PRO A 293 -1.43 9.65 -17.20
CA PRO A 293 -0.60 10.80 -17.54
C PRO A 293 0.29 11.30 -16.39
N TRP A 294 -0.11 11.15 -15.14
CA TRP A 294 0.70 11.59 -13.99
C TRP A 294 2.01 10.79 -13.87
N PHE A 295 1.96 9.48 -14.12
CA PHE A 295 3.12 8.57 -14.03
C PHE A 295 4.03 8.63 -15.27
N HIS A 296 3.48 9.03 -16.41
CA HIS A 296 4.23 9.13 -17.67
C HIS A 296 4.72 10.54 -17.98
N ASN A 297 4.32 11.55 -17.19
CA ASN A 297 4.81 12.92 -17.33
C ASN A 297 6.29 13.00 -16.92
N THR A 298 7.19 13.13 -17.89
CA THR A 298 8.64 13.28 -17.69
C THR A 298 9.03 14.58 -16.97
N SER A 299 8.13 15.56 -16.90
CA SER A 299 8.33 16.81 -16.14
C SER A 299 7.94 16.66 -14.65
N ASN A 300 7.32 15.54 -14.25
CA ASN A 300 7.03 15.26 -12.85
C ASN A 300 8.37 15.09 -12.10
N PRO A 301 8.61 15.84 -11.00
CA PRO A 301 9.85 15.72 -10.23
C PRO A 301 10.08 14.32 -9.67
N PHE A 302 9.01 13.53 -9.54
CA PHE A 302 9.06 12.15 -9.08
C PHE A 302 9.16 11.13 -10.22
N TYR A 303 9.31 11.50 -11.50
CA TYR A 303 9.23 10.58 -12.64
C TYR A 303 10.24 9.41 -12.61
N ASN A 304 11.40 9.59 -12.00
CA ASN A 304 12.55 8.66 -12.09
C ASN A 304 12.56 7.55 -11.02
N PHE A 305 11.46 7.34 -10.29
CA PHE A 305 11.32 6.19 -9.40
C PHE A 305 10.78 4.98 -10.15
N ASP A 306 11.08 3.79 -9.62
CA ASP A 306 10.69 2.50 -10.18
C ASP A 306 9.33 2.05 -9.66
N MET A 307 9.03 2.31 -8.38
CA MET A 307 7.79 1.90 -7.72
C MET A 307 7.20 3.07 -6.94
N TYR A 308 5.89 3.25 -7.05
CA TYR A 308 5.15 4.36 -6.48
C TYR A 308 3.95 3.84 -5.71
N TYR A 309 3.76 4.30 -4.47
CA TYR A 309 2.62 3.90 -3.67
C TYR A 309 1.93 5.10 -3.03
N GLN A 310 0.63 4.97 -2.81
CA GLN A 310 -0.09 5.85 -1.90
C GLN A 310 0.44 5.66 -0.47
N ASP A 311 0.54 6.75 0.32
CA ASP A 311 0.79 6.62 1.75
C ASP A 311 -0.46 6.07 2.45
N ASP A 312 -0.28 4.99 3.20
CA ASP A 312 -1.35 4.35 3.97
C ASP A 312 -1.92 5.27 5.04
N GLY A 313 -1.11 6.15 5.62
CA GLY A 313 -1.46 6.95 6.80
C GLY A 313 -1.04 6.31 8.12
N ASN A 314 -0.82 4.98 8.14
CA ASN A 314 -0.56 4.20 9.34
C ASN A 314 0.94 4.02 9.54
N HIS A 315 1.53 4.85 10.39
CA HIS A 315 2.94 4.81 10.78
C HIS A 315 3.26 3.84 11.92
N ALA A 316 2.43 2.81 12.11
CA ALA A 316 2.78 1.74 13.04
C ALA A 316 4.05 1.03 12.57
N LEU A 317 4.86 0.55 13.53
CA LEU A 317 6.19 0.01 13.25
C LEU A 317 6.19 -1.01 12.10
N TYR A 318 5.22 -1.92 12.03
CA TYR A 318 5.14 -2.96 10.98
C TYR A 318 4.94 -2.45 9.54
N TYR A 319 4.66 -1.17 9.34
CA TYR A 319 4.56 -0.52 8.04
C TYR A 319 5.74 0.40 7.72
N ALA A 320 6.71 0.54 8.62
CA ALA A 320 7.86 1.38 8.36
C ALA A 320 8.85 0.77 7.34
N PRO A 321 9.77 1.53 6.73
CA PRO A 321 9.81 2.99 6.67
C PRO A 321 8.92 3.56 5.56
N TYR A 322 8.19 2.75 4.79
CA TYR A 322 7.48 3.27 3.62
C TYR A 322 6.03 3.61 3.89
N SER A 323 5.34 2.86 4.74
CA SER A 323 3.90 2.95 4.95
C SER A 323 3.14 2.88 3.62
N ALA A 324 3.65 2.07 2.70
CA ALA A 324 3.11 1.92 1.36
C ALA A 324 1.73 1.27 1.43
N ASN A 325 0.71 1.97 0.95
CA ASN A 325 -0.60 1.37 0.75
C ASN A 325 -0.61 0.56 -0.55
N THR A 326 -1.12 -0.65 -0.48
CA THR A 326 -1.14 -1.59 -1.61
C THR A 326 -2.48 -1.65 -2.35
N GLY A 327 -3.36 -0.68 -2.14
CA GLY A 327 -4.63 -0.58 -2.87
C GLY A 327 -4.59 0.36 -4.07
N PHE A 328 -3.53 1.17 -4.22
CA PHE A 328 -3.28 1.94 -5.45
C PHE A 328 -1.79 2.26 -5.59
N TYR A 329 -1.13 1.70 -6.62
CA TYR A 329 0.32 1.85 -6.80
C TYR A 329 0.77 1.64 -8.26
N PHE A 330 1.86 2.29 -8.66
CA PHE A 330 2.42 2.20 -10.02
C PHE A 330 3.83 1.62 -10.01
N ILE A 331 4.13 0.73 -10.94
CA ILE A 331 5.41 0.03 -11.07
C ILE A 331 5.91 0.17 -12.51
N ARG A 332 7.16 0.61 -12.67
CA ARG A 332 7.90 0.51 -13.92
C ARG A 332 8.46 -0.90 -14.09
N ASN A 333 8.33 -1.45 -15.29
CA ASN A 333 8.95 -2.72 -15.62
C ASN A 333 10.46 -2.52 -15.80
N ASN A 334 11.24 -3.18 -14.96
CA ASN A 334 12.70 -3.31 -15.07
C ASN A 334 13.15 -4.59 -14.33
N PRO A 335 14.42 -5.02 -14.48
CA PRO A 335 14.92 -6.22 -13.81
C PRO A 335 14.77 -6.19 -12.28
N GLU A 336 14.93 -5.02 -11.65
CA GLU A 336 14.83 -4.84 -10.20
C GLU A 336 13.40 -5.07 -9.69
N THR A 337 12.38 -4.55 -10.39
CA THR A 337 10.96 -4.70 -10.05
C THR A 337 10.45 -6.10 -10.37
N GLN A 338 10.92 -6.73 -11.45
CA GLN A 338 10.63 -8.14 -11.72
C GLN A 338 11.17 -9.04 -10.62
N TYR A 339 12.44 -8.83 -10.22
CA TYR A 339 13.03 -9.60 -9.13
C TYR A 339 12.32 -9.34 -7.79
N PHE A 340 11.89 -8.11 -7.55
CA PHE A 340 11.05 -7.77 -6.40
C PHE A 340 9.78 -8.61 -6.32
N PHE A 341 9.03 -8.73 -7.42
CA PHE A 341 7.80 -9.54 -7.41
C PHE A 341 8.07 -11.04 -7.30
N ASN A 342 9.18 -11.55 -7.84
CA ASN A 342 9.63 -12.93 -7.60
C ASN A 342 9.89 -13.16 -6.10
N ALA A 343 10.57 -12.23 -5.43
CA ALA A 343 10.84 -12.33 -4.00
C ALA A 343 9.55 -12.23 -3.17
N LEU A 344 8.62 -11.34 -3.54
CA LEU A 344 7.32 -11.20 -2.87
C LEU A 344 6.48 -12.47 -2.98
N LEU A 345 6.45 -13.10 -4.16
CA LEU A 345 5.79 -14.39 -4.38
C LEU A 345 6.29 -15.44 -3.38
N MET A 346 7.61 -15.53 -3.21
CA MET A 346 8.26 -16.49 -2.30
C MET A 346 8.09 -16.17 -0.81
N ASN A 347 7.60 -14.97 -0.45
CA ASN A 347 7.36 -14.54 0.94
C ASN A 347 5.87 -14.65 1.33
N SER A 348 5.08 -15.46 0.62
CA SER A 348 3.63 -15.54 0.89
C SER A 348 3.28 -16.22 2.22
N ASP A 349 4.18 -17.00 2.82
CA ASP A 349 4.03 -17.49 4.19
C ASP A 349 4.00 -16.35 5.22
N LEU A 350 4.80 -15.29 5.02
CA LEU A 350 4.74 -14.07 5.82
C LEU A 350 3.41 -13.34 5.63
N ILE A 351 2.84 -13.36 4.42
CA ILE A 351 1.50 -12.82 4.14
C ILE A 351 0.45 -13.58 4.96
N ILE A 352 0.52 -14.90 5.00
CA ILE A 352 -0.40 -15.74 5.80
C ILE A 352 -0.23 -15.44 7.30
N ALA A 353 1.02 -15.33 7.77
CA ALA A 353 1.36 -15.11 9.17
C ALA A 353 0.92 -13.73 9.69
N THR A 354 1.06 -12.71 8.86
CA THR A 354 0.70 -11.32 9.19
C THR A 354 -0.72 -10.96 8.77
N SER A 355 -1.35 -11.79 7.94
CA SER A 355 -2.64 -11.55 7.31
C SER A 355 -2.65 -10.31 6.41
N SER A 356 -1.48 -9.87 5.91
CA SER A 356 -1.33 -8.64 5.15
C SER A 356 -0.16 -8.75 4.17
N HIS A 357 -0.45 -8.67 2.86
CA HIS A 357 0.63 -8.65 1.87
C HIS A 357 1.44 -7.35 1.93
N GLN A 358 0.81 -6.24 2.34
CA GLN A 358 1.46 -4.96 2.57
C GLN A 358 2.66 -5.05 3.53
N ILE A 359 2.56 -5.85 4.60
CA ILE A 359 3.66 -6.02 5.57
C ILE A 359 4.85 -6.75 4.92
N ALA A 360 4.60 -7.81 4.14
CA ALA A 360 5.64 -8.54 3.43
C ALA A 360 6.28 -7.68 2.35
N LEU A 361 5.45 -6.97 1.56
CA LEU A 361 5.86 -6.04 0.52
C LEU A 361 6.77 -4.95 1.07
N ILE A 362 6.38 -4.25 2.13
CA ILE A 362 7.20 -3.17 2.71
C ILE A 362 8.54 -3.67 3.25
N SER A 363 8.54 -4.87 3.86
CA SER A 363 9.78 -5.49 4.34
C SER A 363 10.76 -5.74 3.19
N LEU A 364 10.25 -6.23 2.06
CA LEU A 364 11.04 -6.45 0.85
C LEU A 364 11.43 -5.15 0.16
N LEU A 365 10.58 -4.12 0.15
CA LEU A 365 10.92 -2.82 -0.48
C LEU A 365 12.19 -2.26 0.16
N ASN A 366 12.24 -2.28 1.49
CA ASN A 366 13.39 -1.79 2.22
C ASN A 366 14.65 -2.61 1.87
N GLU A 367 14.56 -3.94 1.84
CA GLU A 367 15.68 -4.80 1.47
C GLU A 367 16.16 -4.56 0.04
N HIS A 368 15.24 -4.49 -0.92
CA HIS A 368 15.56 -4.34 -2.33
C HIS A 368 16.12 -2.94 -2.66
N THR A 369 15.66 -1.89 -1.97
CA THR A 369 16.28 -0.56 -2.08
C THR A 369 17.73 -0.60 -1.62
N SER A 370 18.03 -1.29 -0.51
CA SER A 370 19.40 -1.38 0.00
C SER A 370 20.29 -2.30 -0.84
N MET A 371 19.76 -3.41 -1.34
CA MET A 371 20.55 -4.46 -1.99
C MET A 371 20.70 -4.24 -3.50
N TYR A 372 19.66 -3.74 -4.16
CA TYR A 372 19.61 -3.64 -5.63
C TYR A 372 19.46 -2.20 -6.12
N GLY A 373 19.37 -1.22 -5.23
CA GLY A 373 19.19 0.18 -5.62
C GLY A 373 17.79 0.50 -6.15
N LEU A 374 16.81 -0.35 -5.85
CA LEU A 374 15.41 -0.16 -6.23
C LEU A 374 14.89 1.20 -5.71
N LYS A 375 14.40 2.06 -6.61
CA LYS A 375 13.91 3.40 -6.27
C LYS A 375 12.42 3.35 -5.99
N VAL A 376 12.06 3.50 -4.72
CA VAL A 376 10.67 3.51 -4.25
C VAL A 376 10.26 4.94 -3.92
N LYS A 377 9.05 5.36 -4.29
CA LYS A 377 8.45 6.63 -3.85
C LYS A 377 7.10 6.38 -3.23
N ILE A 378 6.90 6.92 -2.05
CA ILE A 378 5.60 6.99 -1.40
C ILE A 378 5.13 8.43 -1.55
N TRP A 379 3.93 8.61 -2.10
CA TRP A 379 3.38 9.95 -2.30
C TRP A 379 3.07 10.58 -0.96
N GLU A 380 3.41 11.86 -0.79
CA GLU A 380 3.14 12.57 0.44
C GLU A 380 1.64 12.65 0.72
N ARG A 381 1.25 12.50 1.99
CA ARG A 381 -0.16 12.56 2.43
C ARG A 381 -0.88 13.86 2.09
N ASN A 382 -0.11 14.91 1.85
CA ASN A 382 -0.63 16.24 1.57
C ASN A 382 -0.69 16.52 0.06
N LEU A 383 -0.22 15.60 -0.79
CA LEU A 383 -0.46 15.68 -2.23
C LEU A 383 -1.96 15.54 -2.48
N GLU A 384 -2.49 16.46 -3.28
CA GLU A 384 -3.92 16.54 -3.54
C GLU A 384 -4.38 15.54 -4.61
N GLU A 385 -3.46 14.90 -5.32
CA GLU A 385 -3.71 14.09 -6.51
C GLU A 385 -4.32 12.71 -6.20
N PHE A 386 -3.92 12.09 -5.09
CA PHE A 386 -4.27 10.70 -4.76
C PHE A 386 -4.79 10.56 -3.32
N PRO A 387 -5.93 11.17 -2.97
CA PRO A 387 -6.53 11.03 -1.64
C PRO A 387 -7.00 9.60 -1.37
N GLY A 388 -7.00 9.23 -0.10
CA GLY A 388 -7.46 7.91 0.36
C GLY A 388 -8.11 7.94 1.75
N GLY A 389 -8.14 6.80 2.43
CA GLY A 389 -8.76 6.63 3.74
C GLY A 389 -8.23 7.58 4.83
N TYR A 390 -6.92 7.85 4.85
CA TYR A 390 -6.35 8.86 5.77
C TYR A 390 -6.97 10.24 5.52
N THR A 391 -7.07 10.66 4.25
CA THR A 391 -7.68 11.93 3.85
C THR A 391 -9.16 11.97 4.25
N PHE A 392 -9.92 10.90 3.98
CA PHE A 392 -11.33 10.78 4.32
C PHE A 392 -11.58 10.97 5.83
N HIS A 393 -10.79 10.32 6.68
CA HIS A 393 -11.03 10.29 8.12
C HIS A 393 -10.39 11.46 8.88
N TYR A 394 -9.25 11.99 8.42
CA TYR A 394 -8.46 12.96 9.19
C TYR A 394 -8.28 14.34 8.54
N LYS A 395 -8.57 14.50 7.24
CA LYS A 395 -8.38 15.77 6.52
C LYS A 395 -9.72 16.40 6.14
N LYS A 396 -10.50 16.79 7.16
CA LYS A 396 -11.83 17.41 6.97
C LYS A 396 -11.80 18.61 6.01
N ASP A 397 -10.79 19.47 6.10
CA ASP A 397 -10.66 20.64 5.23
C ASP A 397 -10.48 20.26 3.76
N TYR A 398 -9.65 19.24 3.47
CA TYR A 398 -9.52 18.72 2.11
C TYR A 398 -10.84 18.13 1.62
N MET A 399 -11.53 17.36 2.45
CA MET A 399 -12.82 16.78 2.08
C MET A 399 -13.87 17.86 1.82
N LYS A 400 -13.90 18.96 2.57
CA LYS A 400 -14.78 20.12 2.30
C LYS A 400 -14.46 20.75 0.95
N LYS A 401 -13.18 20.98 0.66
CA LYS A 401 -12.72 21.46 -0.67
C LYS A 401 -13.13 20.51 -1.79
N LEU A 402 -13.03 19.20 -1.58
CA LEU A 402 -13.42 18.19 -2.57
C LEU A 402 -14.94 18.26 -2.83
N MET A 403 -15.77 18.34 -1.78
CA MET A 403 -17.22 18.43 -1.93
C MET A 403 -17.66 19.73 -2.63
N ASN A 404 -16.94 20.82 -2.39
CA ASN A 404 -17.12 22.12 -3.02
C ASN A 404 -16.47 22.23 -4.42
N ASN A 405 -15.83 21.17 -4.93
CA ASN A 405 -15.13 21.17 -6.22
C ASN A 405 -14.00 22.23 -6.30
N GLU A 406 -13.31 22.48 -5.19
CA GLU A 406 -12.15 23.38 -5.10
C GLU A 406 -10.83 22.64 -5.37
N VAL A 407 -10.81 21.32 -5.17
CA VAL A 407 -9.66 20.43 -5.48
C VAL A 407 -10.08 19.39 -6.50
N HIS A 408 -9.13 18.95 -7.32
CA HIS A 408 -9.41 18.10 -8.48
C HIS A 408 -8.43 16.91 -8.56
N PRO A 409 -8.53 15.95 -7.62
CA PRO A 409 -7.70 14.74 -7.62
C PRO A 409 -7.84 13.91 -8.91
N TYR A 410 -6.94 12.95 -9.10
CA TYR A 410 -7.07 11.94 -10.15
C TYR A 410 -8.03 10.82 -9.73
N ILE A 411 -7.95 10.39 -8.48
CA ILE A 411 -8.69 9.24 -7.93
C ILE A 411 -9.18 9.52 -6.51
N PHE A 412 -10.04 8.65 -5.98
CA PHE A 412 -10.27 8.52 -4.54
C PHE A 412 -10.28 7.05 -4.15
N HIS A 413 -9.45 6.68 -3.18
CA HIS A 413 -9.37 5.31 -2.68
C HIS A 413 -10.05 5.17 -1.32
N MET A 414 -11.12 4.36 -1.22
CA MET A 414 -11.87 4.14 0.03
C MET A 414 -11.19 3.10 0.94
N SER A 415 -9.92 3.34 1.25
CA SER A 415 -9.17 2.58 2.25
C SER A 415 -9.61 2.93 3.69
N TRP A 416 -9.09 2.19 4.67
CA TRP A 416 -9.38 2.40 6.12
C TRP A 416 -10.84 2.18 6.52
N THR A 417 -11.57 1.39 5.74
CA THR A 417 -12.95 1.04 6.04
C THR A 417 -13.05 -0.35 6.65
N LYS A 418 -13.98 -0.54 7.59
CA LYS A 418 -14.10 -1.79 8.37
C LYS A 418 -14.51 -2.99 7.52
N ASN A 419 -15.39 -2.80 6.54
CA ASN A 419 -15.93 -3.85 5.67
C ASN A 419 -16.48 -3.25 4.36
N LYS A 420 -16.92 -4.10 3.42
CA LYS A 420 -17.51 -3.68 2.14
C LYS A 420 -18.73 -2.77 2.31
N ASN A 421 -19.66 -3.13 3.19
CA ASN A 421 -20.92 -2.40 3.34
C ASN A 421 -20.68 -0.94 3.76
N ASP A 422 -19.76 -0.71 4.70
CA ASP A 422 -19.39 0.66 5.08
C ASP A 422 -18.81 1.45 3.90
N LYS A 423 -18.09 0.81 2.96
CA LYS A 423 -17.58 1.48 1.75
C LYS A 423 -18.71 1.93 0.84
N VAL A 424 -19.73 1.10 0.65
CA VAL A 424 -20.93 1.43 -0.13
C VAL A 424 -21.61 2.67 0.47
N LEU A 425 -21.86 2.65 1.78
CA LEU A 425 -22.47 3.78 2.49
C LEU A 425 -21.64 5.06 2.37
N PHE A 426 -20.31 4.96 2.50
CA PHE A 426 -19.43 6.11 2.33
C PHE A 426 -19.44 6.64 0.90
N TYR A 427 -19.49 5.79 -0.13
CA TYR A 427 -19.58 6.24 -1.52
C TYR A 427 -20.93 6.87 -1.85
N GLU A 428 -22.04 6.32 -1.38
CA GLU A 428 -23.35 6.97 -1.51
C GLU A 428 -23.31 8.36 -0.87
N GLN A 429 -22.79 8.46 0.35
CA GLN A 429 -22.73 9.73 1.05
C GLN A 429 -21.80 10.75 0.38
N LEU A 430 -20.72 10.31 -0.26
CA LEU A 430 -19.82 11.16 -1.06
C LEU A 430 -20.42 11.56 -2.42
N GLY A 431 -21.51 10.93 -2.86
CA GLY A 431 -22.05 11.07 -4.20
C GLY A 431 -21.18 10.42 -5.28
N GLU A 432 -20.61 9.28 -4.94
CA GLU A 432 -19.72 8.47 -5.80
C GLU A 432 -20.30 7.08 -6.11
N TRP A 433 -21.54 6.83 -5.70
CA TRP A 433 -22.28 5.59 -5.99
C TRP A 433 -23.22 5.77 -7.18
N TYR A 434 -23.12 4.91 -8.19
CA TYR A 434 -23.86 4.97 -9.46
C TYR A 434 -24.50 3.63 -9.83
N LEU A 435 -24.30 2.59 -9.02
CA LEU A 435 -24.87 1.27 -9.25
C LEU A 435 -26.31 1.18 -8.71
N GLU A 436 -27.25 0.89 -9.59
CA GLU A 436 -28.66 0.67 -9.27
C GLU A 436 -28.84 -0.50 -8.30
N ASP A 437 -29.73 -0.35 -7.32
CA ASP A 437 -30.04 -1.37 -6.29
C ASP A 437 -30.44 -2.72 -6.91
N THR A 438 -31.11 -2.70 -8.06
CA THR A 438 -31.52 -3.92 -8.77
C THR A 438 -30.35 -4.73 -9.35
N CYS A 439 -29.14 -4.16 -9.39
CA CYS A 439 -27.94 -4.83 -9.87
C CYS A 439 -26.90 -5.08 -8.76
N GLN A 440 -27.24 -4.82 -7.49
CA GLN A 440 -26.34 -5.03 -6.37
C GLN A 440 -26.35 -6.49 -5.91
N GLY A 441 -25.15 -7.08 -5.79
CA GLY A 441 -24.96 -8.39 -5.17
C GLY A 441 -25.52 -9.57 -5.98
N ILE A 442 -25.83 -9.37 -7.26
CA ILE A 442 -26.39 -10.39 -8.15
C ILE A 442 -25.45 -10.72 -9.31
N THR A 443 -25.62 -11.91 -9.86
CA THR A 443 -24.88 -12.43 -11.02
C THR A 443 -25.36 -11.78 -12.32
N LYS A 444 -24.55 -11.89 -13.37
CA LYS A 444 -24.95 -11.43 -14.72
C LYS A 444 -26.21 -12.15 -15.21
N ALA A 445 -26.35 -13.44 -14.94
CA ALA A 445 -27.55 -14.20 -15.30
C ALA A 445 -28.82 -13.64 -14.62
N GLU A 446 -28.73 -13.24 -13.36
CA GLU A 446 -29.84 -12.60 -12.64
C GLU A 446 -30.14 -11.19 -13.16
N ILE A 447 -29.13 -10.42 -13.57
CA ILE A 447 -29.30 -9.13 -14.26
C ILE A 447 -30.08 -9.36 -15.56
N ASP A 448 -29.65 -10.30 -16.39
CA ASP A 448 -30.32 -10.61 -17.66
C ASP A 448 -31.80 -10.98 -17.42
N MET A 449 -32.09 -11.79 -16.38
CA MET A 449 -33.46 -12.16 -15.99
C MET A 449 -34.29 -10.95 -15.52
N THR A 450 -33.68 -10.01 -14.80
CA THR A 450 -34.33 -8.81 -14.26
C THR A 450 -34.79 -7.85 -15.36
N PHE A 451 -34.08 -7.83 -16.50
CA PHE A 451 -34.34 -6.89 -17.59
C PHE A 451 -34.95 -7.52 -18.85
N VAL A 452 -35.33 -8.81 -18.82
CA VAL A 452 -36.03 -9.47 -19.94
C VAL A 452 -37.29 -8.70 -20.34
N GLY A 453 -37.36 -8.24 -21.59
CA GLY A 453 -38.54 -7.59 -22.17
C GLY A 453 -38.56 -6.05 -22.11
N LYS A 454 -37.56 -5.41 -21.50
CA LYS A 454 -37.34 -3.95 -21.68
C LYS A 454 -36.63 -3.72 -23.02
N LYS A 455 -37.07 -2.74 -23.80
CA LYS A 455 -36.54 -2.49 -25.17
C LYS A 455 -35.03 -2.20 -25.11
N ASN A 456 -34.24 -3.04 -25.77
CA ASN A 456 -32.81 -2.84 -26.06
C ASN A 456 -32.58 -1.51 -26.79
N THR A 457 -32.01 -0.52 -26.10
CA THR A 457 -31.59 0.76 -26.71
C THR A 457 -30.08 1.03 -26.62
N GLY A 458 -29.26 0.04 -26.30
CA GLY A 458 -27.83 0.21 -26.05
C GLY A 458 -27.30 -0.91 -25.17
N ALA A 459 -26.00 -0.96 -24.89
CA ALA A 459 -25.40 -2.01 -24.07
C ALA A 459 -26.16 -2.18 -22.73
N ASN A 460 -26.47 -3.42 -22.34
CA ASN A 460 -27.27 -3.75 -21.13
C ASN A 460 -26.76 -3.12 -19.82
N ILE A 461 -25.53 -2.56 -19.81
CA ILE A 461 -24.96 -1.81 -18.69
C ILE A 461 -25.80 -0.57 -18.31
N ASP A 462 -26.50 0.04 -19.28
CA ASP A 462 -27.32 1.24 -19.07
C ASP A 462 -28.47 1.01 -18.07
N HIS A 463 -28.87 -0.25 -17.83
CA HIS A 463 -29.88 -0.61 -16.85
C HIS A 463 -29.35 -0.76 -15.42
N CYS A 464 -28.04 -0.94 -15.25
CA CYS A 464 -27.40 -1.04 -13.94
C CYS A 464 -26.68 0.24 -13.53
N CYS A 465 -26.34 1.11 -14.48
CA CYS A 465 -25.59 2.33 -14.21
C CYS A 465 -26.48 3.56 -14.35
N SER A 466 -26.62 4.31 -13.27
CA SER A 466 -27.27 5.62 -13.30
C SER A 466 -26.34 6.68 -13.91
N THR A 467 -26.94 7.73 -14.50
CA THR A 467 -26.20 8.91 -14.99
C THR A 467 -25.91 9.92 -13.88
N THR A 468 -26.65 9.85 -12.76
CA THR A 468 -26.47 10.70 -11.58
C THR A 468 -26.17 9.85 -10.35
N PRO A 469 -25.33 10.32 -9.42
CA PRO A 469 -24.99 9.51 -8.26
C PRO A 469 -26.19 9.36 -7.32
N PHE A 470 -26.32 8.19 -6.70
CA PHE A 470 -27.17 7.96 -5.56
C PHE A 470 -26.53 8.57 -4.32
N VAL A 471 -27.18 9.60 -3.77
CA VAL A 471 -26.70 10.33 -2.59
C VAL A 471 -27.62 10.08 -1.41
N ASN A 472 -27.13 9.34 -0.42
CA ASN A 472 -27.86 9.03 0.81
C ASN A 472 -27.06 9.49 2.03
N CYS A 473 -27.77 10.07 3.00
CA CYS A 473 -27.19 10.48 4.27
C CYS A 473 -27.17 9.33 5.28
N HIS A 474 -25.98 8.86 5.63
CA HIS A 474 -25.79 7.74 6.54
C HIS A 474 -25.24 8.17 7.89
N TYR A 475 -24.25 9.06 7.89
CA TYR A 475 -23.51 9.47 9.07
C TYR A 475 -23.19 10.96 9.09
N LYS A 476 -23.63 11.67 10.14
CA LYS A 476 -23.40 13.12 10.25
C LYS A 476 -21.93 13.51 10.41
N ASP A 477 -21.12 12.61 10.94
CA ASP A 477 -19.73 12.86 11.34
C ASP A 477 -18.70 12.48 10.27
N LYS A 478 -19.15 11.95 9.13
CA LYS A 478 -18.32 11.60 7.97
C LYS A 478 -18.50 12.60 6.83
N PRO A 479 -17.48 12.74 5.95
CA PRO A 479 -17.61 13.53 4.73
C PRO A 479 -18.86 13.18 3.93
N SER A 480 -19.54 14.19 3.41
CA SER A 480 -20.81 14.03 2.70
C SER A 480 -20.98 15.09 1.62
N LYS A 481 -21.60 14.73 0.50
CA LYS A 481 -21.90 15.66 -0.60
C LYS A 481 -22.95 16.70 -0.22
N ILE A 482 -23.89 16.30 0.63
CA ILE A 482 -24.96 17.13 1.18
C ILE A 482 -24.90 17.11 2.72
N PRO A 483 -25.38 18.16 3.42
CA PRO A 483 -25.42 18.15 4.87
C PRO A 483 -26.29 17.04 5.46
N CYS A 484 -25.66 16.10 6.18
CA CYS A 484 -26.34 14.98 6.85
C CYS A 484 -26.57 15.26 8.35
N THR A 485 -27.13 16.41 8.71
CA THR A 485 -27.21 16.86 10.11
C THR A 485 -28.03 15.94 11.02
N ASP A 486 -29.02 15.27 10.45
CA ASP A 486 -30.01 14.45 11.18
C ASP A 486 -29.60 12.98 11.29
N SER A 487 -28.53 12.55 10.61
CA SER A 487 -28.02 11.19 10.68
C SER A 487 -27.29 10.90 12.00
N GLU A 488 -27.34 9.65 12.46
CA GLU A 488 -26.55 9.22 13.62
C GLU A 488 -25.04 9.22 13.31
N PRO A 489 -24.16 9.53 14.27
CA PRO A 489 -22.72 9.44 14.04
C PRO A 489 -22.27 7.98 14.09
N ILE A 490 -21.30 7.60 13.25
CA ILE A 490 -20.68 6.26 13.33
C ILE A 490 -19.52 6.24 14.35
N ASP A 491 -18.80 7.35 14.50
CA ASP A 491 -17.74 7.45 15.49
C ASP A 491 -18.33 7.86 16.85
N LYS A 492 -17.74 7.29 17.91
CA LYS A 492 -18.10 7.68 19.28
C LYS A 492 -17.82 9.17 19.48
N ASN A 493 -18.86 9.94 19.80
CA ASN A 493 -18.81 11.41 19.92
C ASN A 493 -18.45 12.14 18.61
N GLY A 494 -18.77 11.54 17.46
CA GLY A 494 -18.58 12.14 16.15
C GLY A 494 -19.28 13.49 16.04
N ARG A 495 -18.51 14.54 15.78
CA ARG A 495 -19.03 15.88 15.47
C ARG A 495 -19.41 15.95 14.01
N SER A 496 -20.43 16.75 13.71
CA SER A 496 -20.86 16.97 12.32
C SER A 496 -19.69 17.34 11.42
N PHE A 497 -19.69 16.79 10.21
CA PHE A 497 -18.73 17.11 9.18
C PHE A 497 -18.92 18.54 8.65
N TRP A 498 -20.17 18.95 8.45
CA TRP A 498 -20.57 20.30 8.06
C TRP A 498 -20.55 21.20 9.28
#